data_AF-A0A1L9SQE2-F1
#
_entry.id   AF-A0A1L9SQE2-F1
#
_cell.length_a   1.000
_cell.length_b   1.000
_cell.length_c   1.000
_cell.angle_alpha   90.00
_cell.angle_beta   90.00
_cell.angle_gamma   90.00
#
_symmetry.space_group_name_H-M   'P 1'
#
loop_
_entity.id
_entity.type
_entity.pdbx_description
1 polymer ?
#
loop_
_entity_poly.entity_id
_entity_poly.type
_entity_poly.pdbx_seq_one_letter_code
_entity_poly.pdbx_strand_id
1 'polypeptide(L)' 'MLRHKVIALYKELLHLGREYPAGPSFFRARLHAAFAANAHLRDEAEIHRAIQKAEYVKREIEAL' A
#
# COMPACT_ATOMS: atom_id res chain seq x y z
N MET A 1 6.80 -14.55 6.35
CA MET A 1 7.38 -14.24 5.03
C MET A 1 6.94 -12.85 4.58
N LEU A 2 7.88 -12.00 4.14
CA LEU A 2 7.61 -10.60 3.76
C LEU A 2 6.60 -10.45 2.62
N ARG A 3 6.64 -11.36 1.65
CA ARG A 3 5.68 -11.39 0.53
C ARG A 3 4.23 -11.43 0.99
N HIS A 4 3.89 -12.27 1.98
CA HIS A 4 2.52 -12.36 2.49
C HIS A 4 2.08 -11.05 3.17
N LYS A 5 2.99 -10.40 3.92
CA LYS A 5 2.71 -9.12 4.56
C LYS A 5 2.42 -8.02 3.53
N VAL A 6 3.23 -7.94 2.47
CA VAL A 6 3.03 -6.98 1.36
C VAL A 6 1.67 -7.20 0.68
N ILE A 7 1.33 -8.46 0.38
CA ILE A 7 0.04 -8.80 -0.27
C ILE A 7 -1.15 -8.45 0.64
N ALA A 8 -1.06 -8.73 1.94
CA ALA A 8 -2.10 -8.38 2.89
C ALA A 8 -2.31 -6.86 2.94
N LEU A 9 -1.23 -6.10 3.10
CA LEU A 9 -1.29 -4.63 3.17
C LEU A 9 -1.84 -4.00 1.89
N TYR A 10 -1.49 -4.52 0.71
CA TYR A 10 -2.07 -4.09 -0.56
C TYR A 10 -3.60 -4.27 -0.59
N LYS A 11 -4.09 -5.43 -0.12
CA LYS A 11 -5.53 -5.72 -0.08
C LYS A 11 -6.26 -4.86 0.93
N GLU A 12 -5.67 -4.62 2.10
CA GLU A 12 -6.23 -3.73 3.12
C GLU A 12 -6.36 -2.29 2.60
N LEU A 13 -5.29 -1.75 2.00
CA LEU A 13 -5.33 -0.41 1.41
C LEU A 13 -6.37 -0.32 0.27
N LEU A 14 -6.48 -1.34 -0.58
CA LEU A 14 -7.54 -1.41 -1.60
C LEU A 14 -8.95 -1.41 -1.01
N HIS A 15 -9.13 -1.98 0.17
CA HIS A 15 -10.41 -2.01 0.86
C HIS A 15 -10.75 -0.63 1.42
N LEU A 16 -9.81 -0.01 2.15
CA LEU A 16 -9.96 1.34 2.71
C LEU A 16 -10.20 2.39 1.61
N GLY A 17 -9.48 2.27 0.49
CA GLY A 17 -9.60 3.19 -0.63
C GLY A 17 -10.93 3.13 -1.42
N ARG A 18 -11.90 2.30 -1.01
CA ARG A 18 -13.22 2.23 -1.67
C ARG A 18 -14.04 3.48 -1.44
N GLU A 19 -13.89 4.10 -0.28
CA GLU A 19 -14.62 5.31 0.13
C GLU A 19 -13.75 6.57 -0.03
N TYR A 20 -12.62 6.45 -0.72
CA TYR A 20 -11.68 7.57 -0.88
C TYR A 20 -12.36 8.76 -1.60
N PRO A 21 -12.17 10.02 -1.14
CA PRO A 21 -12.90 11.18 -1.66
C PRO A 21 -12.75 11.42 -3.17
N ALA A 22 -11.58 11.13 -3.74
CA ALA A 22 -11.32 11.25 -5.17
C ALA A 22 -11.83 10.05 -6.00
N GLY A 23 -12.50 9.10 -5.35
CA GLY A 23 -13.09 7.91 -5.94
C GLY A 23 -12.19 6.67 -5.92
N PRO A 24 -12.80 5.47 -5.93
CA PRO A 24 -12.09 4.20 -5.82
C PRO A 24 -11.16 3.91 -7.00
N SER A 25 -11.52 4.33 -8.21
CA SER A 25 -10.69 4.11 -9.41
C SER A 25 -9.38 4.90 -9.33
N PHE A 26 -9.47 6.16 -8.89
CA PHE A 26 -8.31 7.04 -8.70
C PHE A 26 -7.37 6.46 -7.64
N PHE A 27 -7.92 6.06 -6.50
CA PHE A 27 -7.13 5.45 -5.42
C PHE A 27 -6.43 4.17 -5.87
N ARG A 28 -7.16 3.26 -6.52
CA ARG A 28 -6.63 1.98 -7.05
C ARG A 28 -5.44 2.20 -7.98
N ALA A 29 -5.54 3.15 -8.92
CA ALA A 29 -4.48 3.45 -9.86
C ALA A 29 -3.21 3.94 -9.14
N ARG A 30 -3.35 4.86 -8.18
CA ARG A 30 -2.22 5.38 -7.40
C ARG A 30 -1.59 4.33 -6.49
N LEU A 31 -2.41 3.53 -5.82
CA LEU A 31 -1.93 2.44 -4.97
C LEU A 31 -1.13 1.43 -5.79
N HIS A 32 -1.68 1.00 -6.94
CA HIS A 32 -1.00 0.06 -7.82
C HIS A 32 0.35 0.61 -8.30
N ALA A 33 0.39 1.86 -8.76
CA ALA A 33 1.62 2.51 -9.18
C ALA A 33 2.68 2.55 -8.07
N ALA A 34 2.28 2.87 -6.83
CA ALA A 34 3.20 2.92 -5.68
C ALA A 34 3.80 1.54 -5.34
N PHE A 35 3.00 0.47 -5.38
CA PHE A 35 3.49 -0.89 -5.14
C PHE A 35 4.34 -1.39 -6.32
N ALA A 36 3.93 -1.12 -7.55
CA ALA A 36 4.68 -1.49 -8.76
C ALA A 36 6.06 -0.84 -8.80
N ALA A 37 6.17 0.45 -8.42
CA ALA A 37 7.44 1.16 -8.33
C ALA A 37 8.45 0.48 -7.39
N ASN A 38 7.99 -0.29 -6.40
CA ASN A 38 8.83 -0.99 -5.42
C ASN A 38 8.92 -2.51 -5.66
N ALA A 39 8.34 -3.05 -6.75
CA ALA A 39 8.30 -4.49 -7.01
C ALA A 39 9.69 -5.11 -7.32
N HIS A 40 10.66 -4.28 -7.68
CA HIS A 40 12.04 -4.68 -7.96
C HIS A 40 12.89 -4.87 -6.70
N LEU A 41 12.43 -4.41 -5.52
CA LEU A 41 13.17 -4.55 -4.27
C LEU A 41 13.44 -6.04 -3.96
N ARG A 42 14.67 -6.33 -3.55
CA ARG A 42 15.14 -7.66 -3.14
C ARG A 42 15.79 -7.65 -1.76
N ASP A 43 16.31 -6.52 -1.33
CA ASP A 43 16.83 -6.33 0.01
C ASP A 43 15.71 -6.32 1.05
N GLU A 44 15.86 -7.14 2.11
CA GLU A 44 14.82 -7.26 3.14
C GLU A 44 14.63 -5.95 3.91
N ALA A 45 15.70 -5.20 4.19
CA ALA A 45 15.61 -3.95 4.95
C ALA A 45 14.88 -2.85 4.15
N GLU A 46 15.08 -2.78 2.83
CA GLU A 46 14.29 -1.94 1.94
C GLU A 46 12.81 -2.34 1.89
N ILE A 47 12.52 -3.65 1.81
CA ILE A 47 11.14 -4.15 1.85
C ILE A 47 10.47 -3.80 3.18
N HIS A 48 11.18 -3.95 4.30
CA HIS A 48 10.69 -3.56 5.63
C HIS A 48 10.38 -2.06 5.71
N ARG A 49 11.24 -1.20 5.17
CA ARG A 49 11.01 0.26 5.10
C ARG A 49 9.80 0.60 4.24
N ALA A 50 9.64 -0.06 3.08
CA ALA A 50 8.47 0.13 2.22
C ALA A 50 7.17 -0.30 2.91
N ILE A 51 7.19 -1.42 3.65
CA ILE A 51 6.06 -1.87 4.46
C ILE A 51 5.72 -0.84 5.55
N GLN A 52 6.70 -0.33 6.30
CA GLN A 52 6.47 0.70 7.32
C GLN A 52 5.84 1.96 6.73
N LYS A 53 6.29 2.40 5.55
CA LYS A 53 5.69 3.54 4.84
C LYS A 53 4.24 3.27 4.45
N ALA A 54 3.92 2.08 3.94
CA ALA A 54 2.56 1.72 3.58
C ALA A 54 1.63 1.60 4.81
N GLU A 55 2.14 1.11 5.94
CA GLU A 55 1.42 1.10 7.23
C GLU A 55 1.14 2.52 7.76
N TYR A 56 2.09 3.46 7.56
CA TYR A 56 1.87 4.86 7.89
C TYR A 56 0.74 5.47 7.05
N VAL A 57 0.79 5.28 5.72
CA VAL A 57 -0.25 5.76 4.79
C VAL A 57 -1.62 5.13 5.10
N LYS A 58 -1.64 3.86 5.50
CA LYS A 58 -2.88 3.20 5.96
C LYS A 58 -3.53 3.98 7.10
N ARG A 59 -2.76 4.36 8.13
CA ARG A 59 -3.26 5.14 9.27
C ARG A 59 -3.76 6.53 8.87
N GLU A 60 -3.10 7.16 7.90
CA GLU A 60 -3.57 8.45 7.37
C GLU A 60 -4.93 8.29 6.69
N ILE A 61 -5.14 7.22 5.91
CA ILE A 61 -6.41 6.96 5.24
C ILE A 61 -7.51 6.58 6.25
N GLU A 62 -7.19 5.82 7.29
CA GLU A 62 -8.14 5.48 8.37
C GLU A 62 -8.58 6.69 9.19
N ALA A 63 -7.82 7.79 9.14
CA ALA A 63 -8.12 9.04 9.85
C ALA A 63 -8.82 10.10 8.97
N LEU A 64 -9.03 9.82 7.68
CA LEU A 64 -9.80 10.66 6.75
C LEU A 64 -11.30 10.40 6.89
#